data_AF-A0A452UT36-F1
#
_entry.id   AF-A0A452UT36-F1
#
_cell.length_a   1.000
_cell.length_b   1.000
_cell.length_c   1.000
_cell.angle_alpha   90.00
_cell.angle_beta   90.00
_cell.angle_gamma   90.00
#
_symmetry.space_group_name_H-M   'P 1'
#
loop_
_entity.id
_entity.type
_entity.pdbx_description
1 polymer ?
#
loop_
_entity_poly.entity_id
_entity_poly.type
_entity_poly.pdbx_seq_one_letter_code
_entity_poly.pdbx_strand_id
1 'polypeptide(L)' 'MKVVNLKQAILQAWKERWSDYQWAINMKKFFPKGATWDILNLAEALLEQAMIGPSPNPLILSYLKYQAPR' A
#
# COMPACT_ATOMS: atom_id res chain seq x y z
N MET A 1 -14.68 2.21 13.86
CA MET A 1 -13.40 2.19 13.12
C MET A 1 -13.63 2.83 11.77
N LYS A 2 -12.81 3.83 11.38
CA LYS A 2 -12.94 4.46 10.05
C LYS A 2 -12.46 3.44 9.02
N VAL A 3 -13.34 2.99 8.14
CA VAL A 3 -12.96 2.08 7.05
C VAL A 3 -12.09 2.90 6.09
N VAL A 4 -10.78 2.70 6.16
CA VAL A 4 -9.84 3.34 5.23
C VAL A 4 -9.85 2.51 3.95
N ASN A 5 -10.22 3.12 2.83
CA ASN A 5 -10.10 2.45 1.53
C ASN A 5 -8.61 2.35 1.15
N LEU A 6 -8.21 1.24 0.53
CA LEU A 6 -6.85 0.98 0.09
C LEU A 6 -6.20 2.16 -0.67
N LYS A 7 -6.90 2.77 -1.63
CA LYS A 7 -6.33 3.91 -2.39
C LYS A 7 -5.97 5.09 -1.47
N GLN A 8 -6.78 5.33 -0.42
CA GLN A 8 -6.48 6.38 0.55
C GLN A 8 -5.27 6.04 1.41
N ALA A 9 -5.10 4.77 1.81
CA ALA A 9 -3.94 4.32 2.56
C ALA A 9 -2.64 4.49 1.75
N ILE A 10 -2.66 4.14 0.45
CA ILE A 10 -1.50 4.33 -0.45
C ILE A 10 -1.15 5.82 -0.58
N LEU A 11 -2.15 6.67 -0.81
CA LEU A 11 -1.95 8.11 -0.92
C LEU A 11 -1.42 8.73 0.38
N GLN A 12 -1.89 8.27 1.53
CA GLN A 12 -1.38 8.70 2.83
C GLN A 12 0.09 8.30 3.00
N ALA A 13 0.41 7.04 2.74
CA ALA A 13 1.78 6.53 2.83
C ALA A 13 2.76 7.29 1.92
N TRP A 14 2.30 7.67 0.71
CA TRP A 14 3.10 8.50 -0.19
C TRP A 14 3.27 9.94 0.32
N LYS A 15 2.18 10.58 0.77
CA LYS A 15 2.22 11.96 1.31
C LYS A 15 3.12 12.08 2.54
N GLU A 16 3.04 11.10 3.45
CA GLU A 16 3.81 11.06 4.68
C GLU A 16 5.20 10.41 4.51
N ARG A 17 5.55 10.00 3.28
CA ARG A 17 6.84 9.37 2.93
C ARG A 17 7.20 8.20 3.85
N TRP A 18 6.23 7.32 4.11
CA TRP A 18 6.45 6.16 4.97
C TRP A 18 7.59 5.28 4.44
N SER A 19 8.42 4.81 5.35
CA SER A 19 9.32 3.70 5.05
C SER A 19 8.53 2.42 4.80
N ASP A 20 9.17 1.48 4.10
CA ASP A 20 8.75 0.09 3.93
C ASP A 20 8.22 -0.56 5.23
N TYR A 21 8.90 -0.33 6.35
CA TYR A 21 8.50 -0.83 7.67
C TYR A 21 7.23 -0.14 8.21
N GLN A 22 7.16 1.19 8.09
CA GLN A 22 5.97 1.96 8.50
C GLN A 22 4.74 1.58 7.66
N TRP A 23 4.92 1.35 6.36
CA TRP A 23 3.88 0.82 5.48
C TRP A 23 3.33 -0.51 6.02
N ALA A 24 4.22 -1.49 6.25
CA ALA A 24 3.80 -2.81 6.74
C ALA A 24 3.05 -2.74 8.08
N ILE A 25 3.48 -1.88 9.02
CA ILE A 25 2.79 -1.69 10.30
C ILE A 25 1.43 -1.03 10.12
N ASN A 26 1.35 0.07 9.39
CA ASN A 26 0.11 0.83 9.23
C ASN A 26 -0.92 0.04 8.43
N MET A 27 -0.49 -0.72 7.42
CA MET A 27 -1.38 -1.61 6.68
C MET A 27 -2.03 -2.65 7.59
N LYS A 28 -1.26 -3.30 8.49
CA LYS A 28 -1.83 -4.23 9.49
C LYS A 28 -2.83 -3.56 10.45
N LYS A 29 -2.67 -2.27 10.73
CA LYS A 29 -3.60 -1.50 11.58
C LYS A 29 -4.89 -1.15 10.85
N PHE A 30 -4.80 -0.73 9.58
CA PHE A 30 -5.96 -0.34 8.78
C PHE A 30 -6.78 -1.53 8.29
N PHE A 31 -6.14 -2.67 8.06
CA PHE A 31 -6.76 -3.89 7.55
C PHE A 31 -6.46 -5.06 8.51
N PRO A 32 -7.07 -5.10 9.70
CA PRO A 32 -6.89 -6.20 10.64
C PRO A 32 -7.45 -7.53 10.09
N LYS A 33 -6.76 -8.62 10.43
CA LYS A 33 -6.92 -10.03 9.99
C LYS A 33 -8.31 -10.42 9.42
N GLY A 34 -8.29 -10.99 8.21
CA GLY A 34 -9.47 -11.51 7.48
C GLY A 34 -9.47 -11.10 6.01
N ALA A 35 -8.83 -9.96 5.69
CA ALA A 35 -8.53 -9.55 4.32
C ALA A 35 -7.16 -10.11 3.93
N THR A 36 -7.12 -11.16 3.11
CA THR A 36 -5.90 -11.51 2.38
C THR A 36 -5.54 -10.31 1.50
N TRP A 37 -4.27 -9.91 1.45
CA TRP A 37 -3.86 -8.75 0.63
C TRP A 37 -4.21 -8.92 -0.85
N ASP A 38 -4.31 -10.17 -1.32
CA ASP A 38 -4.80 -10.55 -2.64
C ASP A 38 -6.28 -10.20 -2.86
N ILE A 39 -7.13 -10.29 -1.82
CA ILE A 39 -8.56 -9.89 -1.89
C ILE A 39 -8.71 -8.38 -2.09
N LEU A 40 -7.69 -7.61 -1.68
CA LEU A 40 -7.69 -6.15 -1.84
C LEU A 40 -7.06 -5.69 -3.16
N ASN A 41 -6.67 -6.61 -4.06
CA ASN A 41 -5.90 -6.30 -5.28
C ASN A 41 -4.70 -5.37 -4.99
N LEU A 42 -3.99 -5.61 -3.89
CA LEU A 42 -2.98 -4.68 -3.38
C LEU A 42 -1.85 -4.42 -4.39
N ALA A 43 -1.41 -5.45 -5.12
CA ALA A 43 -0.37 -5.34 -6.15
C ALA A 43 -0.79 -4.41 -7.27
N GLU A 44 -1.98 -4.64 -7.80
CA GLU A 44 -2.57 -3.86 -8.88
C GLU A 44 -2.77 -2.40 -8.44
N ALA A 45 -3.32 -2.16 -7.26
CA ALA A 45 -3.54 -0.81 -6.74
C ALA A 45 -2.23 -0.02 -6.53
N LEU A 46 -1.17 -0.69 -6.05
CA LEU A 46 0.15 -0.06 -5.92
C LEU A 46 0.77 0.23 -7.30
N LEU A 47 0.66 -0.70 -8.25
CA LEU A 47 1.17 -0.52 -9.62
C LEU A 47 0.44 0.61 -10.32
N GLU A 48 -0.90 0.61 -10.32
CA GLU A 48 -1.72 1.70 -10.87
C GLU A 48 -1.28 3.05 -10.31
N GLN A 49 -1.19 3.15 -8.98
CA GLN A 49 -0.84 4.40 -8.32
C GLN A 49 0.62 4.81 -8.59
N ALA A 50 1.54 3.87 -8.70
CA ALA A 50 2.94 4.15 -9.03
C ALA A 50 3.09 4.73 -10.44
N MET A 51 2.23 4.33 -11.38
CA MET A 51 2.24 4.80 -12.76
C MET A 51 1.58 6.17 -12.96
N ILE A 52 0.98 6.77 -11.92
CA ILE A 52 0.42 8.12 -12.01
C ILE A 52 1.56 9.14 -12.00
N GLY A 53 1.82 9.73 -13.18
CA GLY A 53 2.80 10.79 -13.38
C GLY A 53 3.70 10.53 -14.59
N PRO A 54 4.71 11.38 -14.81
CA PRO A 54 5.62 11.25 -15.95
C PRO A 54 6.57 10.04 -15.85
N SER A 55 6.71 9.45 -14.66
CA SER A 55 7.59 8.30 -14.39
C SER A 55 7.08 7.50 -13.20
N PRO A 56 7.36 6.18 -13.12
CA PRO A 56 6.93 5.35 -12.01
C PRO A 56 7.45 5.86 -10.65
N ASN A 57 6.58 5.94 -9.65
CA ASN A 57 6.92 6.41 -8.31
C ASN A 57 7.71 5.36 -7.52
N PRO A 58 9.01 5.57 -7.25
CA PRO A 58 9.87 4.54 -6.64
C PRO A 58 9.48 4.20 -5.20
N LEU A 59 8.87 5.13 -4.46
CA LEU A 59 8.40 4.88 -3.10
C LEU A 59 7.19 3.94 -3.10
N ILE A 60 6.24 4.15 -4.00
CA ILE A 60 5.05 3.30 -4.07
C ILE A 60 5.44 1.89 -4.55
N LEU A 61 6.42 1.80 -5.47
CA LEU A 61 6.99 0.52 -5.90
C LEU A 61 7.72 -0.21 -4.77
N SER A 62 8.35 0.48 -3.82
CA SER A 62 9.05 -0.18 -2.72
C SER A 62 8.11 -0.99 -1.81
N TYR A 63 6.86 -0.56 -1.69
CA TYR A 63 5.81 -1.25 -0.93
C TYR A 63 5.39 -2.60 -1.53
N LEU A 64 5.64 -2.85 -2.83
CA LEU A 64 5.38 -4.16 -3.45
C LEU A 64 6.23 -5.27 -2.83
N LYS A 65 7.42 -4.95 -2.30
CA LYS A 65 8.33 -5.92 -1.68
C LYS A 65 7.70 -6.67 -0.49
N TYR A 66 6.72 -6.08 0.17
CA TYR A 66 6.09 -6.61 1.38
C TYR A 66 4.78 -7.36 1.11
N GLN A 67 4.33 -7.47 -0.14
CA GLN A 67 3.15 -8.27 -0.48
C GLN A 67 3.40 -9.77 -0.48
N ALA A 68 4.67 -10.18 -0.44
CA ALA A 68 5.05 -11.59 -0.43
C ALA A 68 5.74 -12.01 0.89
N PRO A 69 5.00 -12.22 1.98
CA PRO A 69 5.35 -13.23 2.96
C PRO A 69 4.65 -14.53 2.56
N ARG A 70 5.42 -15.50 2.06
CA ARG A 70 5.05 -16.92 2.23
C ARG A 70 4.98 -17.25 3.72
#